data_AF-A0A9D0ZZV0-F1
#
_entry.id   AF-A0A9D0ZZV0-F1
#
_cell.length_a   1.000
_cell.length_b   1.000
_cell.length_c   1.000
_cell.angle_alpha   90.00
_cell.angle_beta   90.00
_cell.angle_gamma   90.00
#
_symmetry.space_group_name_H-M   'P 1'
#
loop_
_entity.id
_entity.type
_entity.pdbx_description
1 polymer ?
#
loop_
_entity_poly.entity_id
_entity_poly.type
_entity_poly.pdbx_seq_one_letter_code
_entity_poly.pdbx_strand_id
1 'polypeptide(L)'
;MGLFDGGKSQEEKDLEKVARALETMRVKEPDGYVHAGCFKVSLMWGIDTTSMVIDGVLEFLQRNGREIVDVKQGLASGADASNALYTVLYR
;
A
#
# COMPACT_ATOMS: atom_id res chain seq x y z
N MET A 1 -4.76 11.81 -37.69
CA MET A 1 -5.36 10.73 -36.87
C MET A 1 -4.51 10.60 -35.62
N GLY A 2 -5.06 10.97 -34.47
CA GLY A 2 -4.35 10.97 -33.19
C GLY A 2 -4.09 9.53 -32.75
N LEU A 3 -2.82 9.19 -32.58
CA LEU A 3 -2.39 8.00 -31.85
C LEU A 3 -2.71 8.29 -30.39
N PHE A 4 -3.91 7.91 -29.96
CA PHE A 4 -4.24 7.76 -28.55
C PHE A 4 -3.32 6.69 -27.99
N ASP A 5 -2.17 7.13 -27.50
CA ASP A 5 -1.41 6.41 -26.49
C ASP A 5 -2.29 6.40 -25.24
N GLY A 6 -3.19 5.43 -25.16
CA GLY A 6 -3.98 5.11 -23.97
C GLY A 6 -3.10 4.53 -22.85
N GLY A 7 -1.93 5.12 -22.65
CA GLY A 7 -1.07 4.86 -21.52
C GLY A 7 -1.71 5.52 -20.32
N LYS A 8 -2.16 4.70 -19.35
CA LYS A 8 -2.62 5.15 -18.03
C LYS A 8 -1.75 6.31 -17.54
N SER A 9 -2.38 7.40 -17.11
CA SER A 9 -1.70 8.54 -16.50
C SER A 9 -0.82 8.06 -15.34
N GLN A 10 0.25 8.79 -15.04
CA GLN A 10 1.12 8.46 -13.91
C GLN A 10 0.31 8.33 -12.61
N GLU A 11 -0.70 9.19 -12.44
CA GLU A 11 -1.64 9.15 -11.32
C GLU A 11 -2.46 7.85 -11.26
N GLU A 12 -2.92 7.32 -12.40
CA GLU A 12 -3.67 6.06 -12.44
C GLU A 12 -2.79 4.87 -12.05
N LYS A 13 -1.52 4.86 -12.48
CA LYS A 13 -0.55 3.82 -12.09
C LYS A 13 -0.25 3.87 -10.60
N ASP A 14 -0.25 5.07 -10.04
CA ASP A 14 0.03 5.32 -8.65
C ASP A 14 -1.16 4.91 -7.75
N LEU A 15 -2.39 5.21 -8.18
CA LEU A 15 -3.61 4.67 -7.56
C LEU A 15 -3.69 3.14 -7.64
N GLU A 16 -3.27 2.55 -8.76
CA GLU A 16 -3.24 1.09 -8.94
C GLU A 16 -2.25 0.41 -7.95
N LYS A 17 -1.12 1.04 -7.64
CA LYS A 17 -0.19 0.54 -6.61
C LYS A 17 -0.82 0.57 -5.21
N VAL A 18 -1.52 1.64 -4.86
CA VAL A 18 -2.24 1.76 -3.58
C VAL A 18 -3.34 0.71 -3.50
N ALA A 19 -4.15 0.56 -4.55
CA ALA A 19 -5.21 -0.44 -4.61
C ALA A 19 -4.66 -1.87 -4.41
N ARG A 20 -3.56 -2.20 -5.09
CA ARG A 20 -2.91 -3.51 -4.96
C ARG A 20 -2.35 -3.75 -3.55
N ALA A 21 -1.83 -2.72 -2.90
CA ALA A 21 -1.39 -2.81 -1.50
C ALA A 21 -2.57 -3.12 -0.58
N LEU A 22 -3.70 -2.41 -0.73
CA LEU A 22 -4.92 -2.63 0.05
C LEU A 22 -5.52 -4.03 -0.17
N GLU A 23 -5.55 -4.52 -1.40
CA GLU A 23 -5.98 -5.89 -1.73
C GLU A 23 -5.11 -6.94 -1.02
N THR A 24 -3.80 -6.71 -0.97
CA THR A 24 -2.85 -7.61 -0.30
C THR A 24 -3.08 -7.63 1.22
N MET A 25 -3.44 -6.48 1.81
CA MET A 25 -3.70 -6.37 3.25
C MET A 25 -4.95 -7.11 3.70
N ARG A 26 -5.91 -7.38 2.79
CA ARG A 26 -7.22 -7.98 3.11
C ARG A 26 -7.87 -7.28 4.32
N VAL A 27 -8.04 -5.96 4.20
CA VAL A 27 -8.54 -5.10 5.29
C VAL A 27 -9.84 -5.65 5.85
N LYS A 28 -9.88 -5.85 7.17
CA LYS A 28 -11.05 -6.39 7.87
C LYS A 28 -12.03 -5.29 8.26
N GLU A 29 -13.30 -5.68 8.40
CA GLU A 29 -14.36 -4.86 8.96
C GLU A 29 -14.06 -4.44 10.41
N PRO A 30 -14.60 -3.30 10.88
CA PRO A 30 -14.34 -2.83 12.23
C PRO A 30 -15.08 -3.71 13.24
N ASP A 31 -14.33 -4.53 13.98
CA ASP A 31 -14.85 -5.48 14.97
C ASP A 31 -14.37 -5.17 16.40
N GLY A 32 -13.66 -4.05 16.58
CA GLY A 32 -13.10 -3.61 17.86
C GLY A 32 -11.79 -4.29 18.24
N TYR A 33 -11.26 -5.19 17.41
CA TYR A 33 -9.95 -5.83 17.62
C TYR A 33 -8.86 -5.15 16.79
N VAL A 34 -7.61 -5.30 17.24
CA VAL A 34 -6.45 -4.86 16.47
C VAL A 34 -6.15 -5.89 15.39
N HIS A 35 -6.08 -5.44 14.14
CA HIS A 35 -5.69 -6.25 12.98
C HIS A 35 -4.34 -5.81 12.44
N ALA A 36 -3.65 -6.75 11.80
CA ALA A 36 -2.42 -6.49 11.06
C ALA A 36 -2.69 -6.68 9.57
N GLY A 37 -2.44 -5.63 8.78
CA GLY A 37 -2.41 -5.71 7.33
C GLY A 37 -0.98 -5.57 6.83
N CYS A 38 -0.57 -6.44 5.91
CA CYS A 38 0.77 -6.39 5.34
C CYS A 38 0.70 -6.16 3.83
N PHE A 39 1.61 -5.33 3.31
CA PHE A 39 1.78 -5.14 1.87
C PHE A 39 3.25 -5.03 1.51
N LYS A 40 3.57 -5.40 0.26
CA LYS A 40 4.93 -5.34 -0.27
C LYS A 40 5.09 -4.09 -1.13
N VAL A 41 6.24 -3.44 -0.98
CA VAL A 41 6.68 -2.33 -1.83
C VAL A 41 8.01 -2.71 -2.44
N SER A 42 8.18 -2.50 -3.76
CA SER A 42 9.45 -2.81 -4.39
C SER A 42 10.54 -1.84 -3.93
N LEU A 43 11.71 -2.38 -3.57
CA LEU A 43 12.89 -1.57 -3.23
C LEU A 43 13.47 -0.82 -4.44
N MET A 44 13.03 -1.17 -5.65
CA MET A 44 13.37 -0.45 -6.88
C MET A 44 12.55 0.82 -7.07
N TRP A 45 11.49 1.01 -6.27
CA TRP A 45 10.72 2.25 -6.30
C TRP A 45 11.50 3.36 -5.61
N GLY A 46 11.37 4.58 -6.14
CA GLY A 46 11.90 5.76 -5.47
C GLY A 46 11.23 5.97 -4.10
N ILE A 47 11.91 6.71 -3.23
CA ILE A 47 11.38 7.08 -1.92
C ILE A 47 10.03 7.80 -2.06
N ASP A 48 9.88 8.68 -3.05
CA ASP A 48 8.64 9.43 -3.29
C ASP A 48 7.46 8.51 -3.59
N THR A 49 7.64 7.54 -4.49
CA THR A 49 6.60 6.54 -4.81
C THR A 49 6.29 5.66 -3.60
N THR A 50 7.30 5.30 -2.81
CA THR A 50 7.11 4.49 -1.59
C THR A 50 6.29 5.26 -0.56
N SER A 51 6.64 6.52 -0.30
CA SER A 51 5.91 7.40 0.62
C SER A 51 4.46 7.55 0.18
N MET A 52 4.24 7.85 -1.10
CA MET A 52 2.89 8.02 -1.66
C MET A 52 2.02 6.78 -1.47
N VAL A 53 2.58 5.58 -1.66
CA VAL A 53 1.82 4.33 -1.46
C VAL A 53 1.50 4.09 0.00
N ILE A 54 2.44 4.35 0.91
CA ILE A 54 2.20 4.25 2.35
C ILE A 54 1.12 5.24 2.77
N ASP A 55 1.25 6.51 2.37
CA ASP A 55 0.28 7.56 2.69
C ASP A 55 -1.12 7.22 2.17
N GLY A 56 -1.23 6.75 0.92
CA GLY A 56 -2.50 6.34 0.34
C GLY A 56 -3.17 5.17 1.08
N VAL A 57 -2.38 4.20 1.57
CA VAL A 57 -2.89 3.09 2.39
C VAL A 57 -3.39 3.60 3.74
N LEU A 58 -2.61 4.46 4.41
CA LEU A 58 -2.98 5.01 5.73
C LEU A 58 -4.21 5.91 5.63
N GLU A 59 -4.27 6.78 4.63
CA GLU A 59 -5.41 7.66 4.37
C GLU A 59 -6.68 6.85 4.09
N PHE A 60 -6.57 5.77 3.29
CA PHE A 60 -7.71 4.88 3.04
C PHE A 60 -8.22 4.26 4.34
N LEU A 61 -7.35 3.73 5.19
CA LEU A 61 -7.73 3.14 6.46
C LEU A 61 -8.42 4.17 7.37
N GLN A 62 -7.84 5.36 7.51
CA GLN A 62 -8.39 6.45 8.33
C GLN A 62 -9.75 6.93 7.82
N ARG A 63 -9.92 7.10 6.50
CA ARG A 63 -11.21 7.47 5.90
C ARG A 63 -12.30 6.43 6.09
N ASN A 64 -11.92 5.15 6.22
CA ASN A 64 -12.84 4.06 6.52
C ASN A 64 -13.03 3.84 8.03
N GLY A 65 -12.65 4.81 8.87
CA GLY A 65 -12.85 4.77 10.31
C GLY A 65 -11.94 3.80 11.04
N ARG A 66 -10.80 3.40 10.43
CA ARG A 66 -9.77 2.65 11.14
C ARG A 66 -8.78 3.61 11.80
N GLU A 67 -8.36 3.27 13.00
CA GLU A 67 -7.29 3.99 13.67
C GLU A 67 -5.97 3.24 13.51
N ILE A 68 -4.94 3.97 13.06
CA ILE A 68 -3.59 3.43 12.90
C ILE A 68 -2.90 3.37 14.25
N VAL A 69 -2.47 2.17 14.63
CA VAL A 69 -1.79 1.91 15.91
C VAL A 69 -0.27 1.96 15.73
N ASP A 70 0.25 1.33 14.67
CA ASP A 70 1.69 1.24 14.40
C ASP A 70 1.94 0.92 12.93
N VAL A 71 3.09 1.36 12.40
CA VAL A 71 3.55 1.02 11.05
C VAL A 71 5.00 0.57 11.14
N LYS A 72 5.28 -0.65 10.69
CA LYS A 72 6.63 -1.24 10.71
C LYS A 72 7.08 -1.66 9.34
N GLN A 73 8.29 -1.24 8.99
CA GLN A 73 9.02 -1.76 7.85
C GLN A 73 9.82 -3.00 8.27
N GLY A 74 9.65 -4.07 7.51
CA GLY A 74 10.47 -5.27 7.54
C GLY A 74 11.13 -5.51 6.19
N LEU A 75 12.21 -6.29 6.19
CA LEU A 75 12.79 -6.82 4.97
C LEU A 75 12.06 -8.10 4.60
N ALA A 76 11.62 -8.22 3.36
CA ALA A 76 11.15 -9.50 2.86
C ALA A 76 12.36 -10.44 2.69
N SER A 77 12.21 -11.72 3.04
CA SER A 77 13.28 -12.72 2.94
C SER A 77 13.08 -13.64 1.74
N GLY A 78 14.16 -14.23 1.23
CA GLY A 78 14.11 -15.26 0.18
C GLY A 78 13.84 -14.66 -1.20
N ALA A 79 12.96 -15.29 -1.99
CA ALA A 79 12.66 -14.87 -3.37
C ALA A 79 12.07 -13.45 -3.48
N ASP A 80 11.63 -12.86 -2.36
CA ASP A 80 11.05 -11.53 -2.27
C ASP A 80 12.02 -10.44 -1.80
N ALA A 81 13.32 -10.74 -1.67
CA ALA A 81 14.33 -9.81 -1.13
C ALA A 81 14.45 -8.46 -1.87
N SER A 82 13.87 -8.36 -3.08
CA SER A 82 13.73 -7.11 -3.83
C SER A 82 12.58 -6.21 -3.36
N ASN A 83 11.86 -6.60 -2.29
CA ASN A 83 10.73 -5.86 -1.73
C ASN A 83 10.92 -5.57 -0.24
N ALA A 84 10.46 -4.39 0.19
CA ALA A 84 10.18 -4.09 1.58
C ALA A 84 8.78 -4.59 1.95
N LEU A 85 8.63 -5.14 3.14
CA LEU A 85 7.34 -5.51 3.72
C LEU A 85 6.92 -4.43 4.69
N TYR A 86 5.75 -3.83 4.49
CA TYR A 86 5.16 -2.89 5.43
C TYR A 86 4.01 -3.58 6.17
N THR A 87 4.03 -3.50 7.49
CA THR A 87 2.99 -3.99 8.39
C THR A 87 2.31 -2.80 9.03
N VAL A 88 0.99 -2.69 8.86
CA VAL A 88 0.16 -1.66 9.49
C VAL A 88 -0.73 -2.34 10.52
N LEU A 89 -0.60 -1.92 11.78
CA LEU A 89 -1.53 -2.29 12.84
C LEU A 89 -2.65 -1.26 12.88
N TYR A 90 -3.90 -1.72 12.85
CA TYR A 90 -5.07 -0.84 12.85
C TYR A 90 -6.22 -1.43 13.68
N ARG A 91 -7.09 -0.57 14.20
CA ARG A 91 -8.35 -0.94 14.88
C ARG A 91 -9.56 -0.37 14.15
#